data_AF-A0A940D6P6-F1
#
_entry.id   AF-A0A940D6P6-F1
#
_cell.length_a   1.000
_cell.length_b   1.000
_cell.length_c   1.000
_cell.angle_alpha   90.00
_cell.angle_beta   90.00
_cell.angle_gamma   90.00
#
_symmetry.space_group_name_H-M   'P 1'
#
loop_
_entity.id
_entity.type
_entity.pdbx_description
1 polymer ?
#
loop_
_entity_poly.entity_id
_entity_poly.type
_entity_poly.pdbx_seq_one_letter_code
_entity_poly.pdbx_strand_id
1 'polypeptide(L)'
;MKSKITVAFFLMAFLLISQISFSAVTGDIISAVERANALIESMVSQAIQTVSNLDENARGYDRAVKAIGEALVMKTSKISQAVIELAEKQGVTAVCYDVEIVLGGQTFIIDPIRVIDD
;
A
#
# COMPACT_ATOMS: atom_id res chain seq x y z
N MET A 1 -22.09 13.83 -8.01
CA MET A 1 -21.45 13.40 -6.75
C MET A 1 -20.36 12.33 -6.91
N LYS A 2 -20.23 11.64 -8.06
CA LYS A 2 -19.25 10.55 -8.28
C LYS A 2 -17.77 10.96 -8.36
N SER A 3 -17.47 12.22 -8.69
CA SER A 3 -16.09 12.73 -8.81
C SER A 3 -15.45 13.10 -7.46
N LYS A 4 -16.26 13.33 -6.41
CA LYS A 4 -15.75 13.79 -5.10
C LYS A 4 -15.11 12.66 -4.28
N ILE A 5 -15.54 11.41 -4.49
CA ILE A 5 -15.02 10.24 -3.76
C ILE A 5 -13.63 9.85 -4.29
N THR A 6 -13.43 9.91 -5.61
CA THR A 6 -12.14 9.59 -6.24
C THR A 6 -11.05 10.60 -5.89
N VAL A 7 -11.42 11.89 -5.73
CA VAL A 7 -10.49 12.94 -5.31
C VAL A 7 -10.16 12.82 -3.81
N ALA A 8 -11.12 12.43 -2.97
CA ALA A 8 -10.87 12.19 -1.54
C ALA A 8 -9.87 11.03 -1.32
N PHE A 9 -9.93 9.97 -2.14
CA PHE A 9 -8.99 8.85 -2.12
C PHE A 9 -7.55 9.26 -2.49
N PHE A 10 -7.40 10.29 -3.33
CA PHE A 10 -6.09 10.85 -3.70
C PHE A 10 -5.53 11.80 -2.64
N LEU A 11 -6.39 12.64 -2.03
CA LEU A 11 -5.95 13.68 -1.12
C LEU A 11 -5.59 13.13 0.28
N MET A 12 -6.32 12.13 0.76
CA MET A 12 -6.11 11.57 2.11
C MET A 12 -4.85 10.71 2.19
N ALA A 13 -4.48 10.04 1.09
CA ALA A 13 -3.24 9.26 1.00
C ALA A 13 -1.98 10.15 0.88
N PHE A 14 -2.07 11.33 0.26
CA PHE A 14 -0.95 12.26 0.12
C PHE A 14 -0.53 12.88 1.47
N LEU A 15 -1.49 13.10 2.37
CA LEU A 15 -1.24 13.63 3.73
C LEU A 15 -0.51 12.64 4.65
N LEU A 16 -0.64 11.34 4.41
CA LEU A 16 0.03 10.32 5.23
C LEU A 16 1.52 10.17 4.89
N ILE A 17 1.90 10.38 3.63
CA ILE A 17 3.31 10.33 3.19
C ILE A 17 4.13 11.47 3.86
N SER A 18 3.51 12.63 4.07
CA SER A 18 4.16 13.74 4.80
C SER A 18 4.40 13.47 6.29
N GLN A 19 3.68 12.52 6.90
CA GLN A 19 3.85 12.20 8.33
C GLN A 19 5.02 11.24 8.58
N ILE A 20 5.39 10.41 7.59
CA ILE A 20 6.54 9.50 7.69
C ILE A 20 7.86 10.30 7.63
N SER A 21 7.86 11.44 6.93
CA SER A 21 9.04 12.29 6.76
C SER A 21 9.45 13.06 8.03
N PHE A 22 8.56 13.22 9.03
CA PHE A 22 8.82 14.11 10.18
C PHE A 22 9.24 13.39 11.47
N SER A 23 9.07 12.06 11.57
CA SER A 23 9.47 11.28 12.76
C SER A 23 10.84 10.62 12.63
N ALA A 24 11.48 10.71 11.46
CA ALA A 24 12.77 10.08 11.18
C ALA A 24 13.98 10.83 11.76
N VAL A 25 13.76 11.86 12.58
CA VAL A 25 14.86 12.66 13.15
C VAL A 25 15.64 11.89 14.23
N THR A 26 15.07 10.87 14.88
CA THR A 26 15.84 10.02 15.81
C THR A 26 15.09 8.73 16.14
N GLY A 27 15.59 7.57 15.69
CA GLY A 27 15.69 6.41 16.60
C GLY A 27 15.13 5.05 16.18
N ASP A 28 14.15 4.94 15.27
CA ASP A 28 13.57 3.61 15.03
C ASP A 28 13.01 3.40 13.61
N ILE A 29 13.89 3.01 12.69
CA ILE A 29 13.48 2.58 11.35
C ILE A 29 12.58 1.33 11.40
N ILE A 30 12.69 0.49 12.44
CA ILE A 30 11.84 -0.69 12.62
C ILE A 30 10.39 -0.24 12.81
N SER A 31 10.16 0.77 13.66
CA SER A 31 8.85 1.43 13.79
C SER A 31 8.32 2.00 12.46
N ALA A 32 9.19 2.52 11.59
CA ALA A 32 8.76 3.03 10.28
C ALA A 32 8.34 1.90 9.34
N VAL A 33 9.07 0.78 9.34
CA VAL A 33 8.74 -0.45 8.60
C VAL A 33 7.43 -1.06 9.10
N GLU A 34 7.23 -1.16 10.41
CA GLU A 34 5.98 -1.67 11.00
C GLU A 34 4.77 -0.81 10.60
N ARG A 35 4.89 0.52 10.67
CA ARG A 35 3.83 1.44 10.24
C ARG A 35 3.53 1.31 8.75
N ALA A 36 4.56 1.13 7.93
CA ALA A 36 4.40 0.93 6.50
C ALA A 36 3.65 -0.36 6.19
N ASN A 37 4.02 -1.46 6.85
CA ASN A 37 3.33 -2.74 6.71
C ASN A 37 1.87 -2.67 7.20
N ALA A 38 1.62 -2.03 8.35
CA ALA A 38 0.26 -1.83 8.85
C ALA A 38 -0.60 -0.98 7.88
N LEU A 39 0.00 0.00 7.22
CA LEU A 39 -0.67 0.77 6.17
C LEU A 39 -0.97 -0.09 4.95
N ILE A 40 -0.02 -0.91 4.49
CA ILE A 40 -0.21 -1.86 3.39
C ILE A 40 -1.35 -2.84 3.72
N GLU A 41 -1.37 -3.42 4.92
CA GLU A 41 -2.46 -4.31 5.37
C GLU A 41 -3.83 -3.62 5.37
N SER A 42 -3.90 -2.38 5.86
CA SER A 42 -5.13 -1.58 5.83
C SER A 42 -5.61 -1.34 4.40
N MET A 43 -4.69 -1.06 3.47
CA MET A 43 -5.01 -0.87 2.05
C MET A 43 -5.51 -2.16 1.39
N VAL A 44 -4.91 -3.30 1.72
CA VAL A 44 -5.39 -4.62 1.28
C VAL A 44 -6.80 -4.89 1.78
N SER A 45 -7.05 -4.68 3.08
CA SER A 45 -8.37 -4.86 3.69
C SER A 45 -9.44 -3.98 3.03
N GLN A 46 -9.12 -2.71 2.76
CA GLN A 46 -10.01 -1.80 2.05
C GLN A 46 -10.26 -2.23 0.60
N ALA A 47 -9.25 -2.74 -0.10
CA ALA A 47 -9.41 -3.24 -1.47
C ALA A 47 -10.32 -4.47 -1.51
N ILE A 48 -10.15 -5.41 -0.57
CA ILE A 48 -11.03 -6.57 -0.42
C ILE A 48 -12.47 -6.13 -0.18
N GLN A 49 -12.69 -5.21 0.76
CA GLN A 49 -14.02 -4.69 1.06
C GLN A 49 -14.63 -3.97 -0.15
N THR A 50 -13.84 -3.18 -0.88
CA THR A 50 -14.31 -2.47 -2.07
C THR A 50 -14.76 -3.46 -3.14
N VAL A 51 -13.98 -4.51 -3.41
CA VAL A 51 -14.31 -5.54 -4.39
C VAL A 51 -15.52 -6.37 -3.97
N SER A 52 -15.64 -6.70 -2.67
CA SER A 52 -16.80 -7.40 -2.12
C SER A 52 -18.12 -6.62 -2.27
N ASN A 53 -18.05 -5.29 -2.40
CA ASN A 53 -19.22 -4.44 -2.58
C ASN A 53 -19.58 -4.22 -4.07
N LEU A 54 -18.78 -4.75 -5.00
CA LEU A 54 -19.10 -4.70 -6.42
C LEU A 54 -20.12 -5.79 -6.77
N ASP A 55 -21.00 -5.49 -7.72
CA ASP A 55 -21.88 -6.50 -8.33
C ASP A 55 -21.06 -7.34 -9.32
N GLU A 56 -20.84 -8.61 -8.98
CA GLU A 56 -20.11 -9.59 -9.80
C GLU A 56 -20.76 -9.82 -11.17
N ASN A 57 -22.06 -9.55 -11.31
CA ASN A 57 -22.79 -9.71 -12.56
C ASN A 57 -22.74 -8.45 -13.43
N ALA A 58 -22.20 -7.34 -12.91
CA ALA A 58 -22.16 -6.09 -13.64
C ALA A 58 -21.17 -6.16 -14.81
N ARG A 59 -21.58 -5.64 -15.97
CA ARG A 59 -20.67 -5.42 -17.10
C ARG A 59 -19.52 -4.51 -16.66
N GLY A 60 -18.31 -5.06 -16.64
CA GLY A 60 -17.10 -4.35 -16.23
C GLY A 60 -16.59 -4.66 -14.82
N TYR A 61 -17.18 -5.63 -14.12
CA TYR A 61 -16.67 -6.14 -12.84
C TYR A 61 -15.15 -6.44 -12.91
N ASP A 62 -14.73 -7.29 -13.84
CA ASP A 62 -13.31 -7.67 -13.98
C ASP A 62 -12.38 -6.48 -14.19
N ARG A 63 -12.84 -5.47 -14.95
CA ARG A 63 -12.08 -4.25 -15.20
C ARG A 63 -11.97 -3.39 -13.93
N ALA A 64 -13.03 -3.32 -13.14
CA ALA A 64 -13.02 -2.60 -11.87
C ALA A 64 -12.10 -3.29 -10.85
N VAL A 65 -12.19 -4.61 -10.72
CA VAL A 65 -11.30 -5.42 -9.87
C VAL A 65 -9.84 -5.23 -10.29
N LYS A 66 -9.55 -5.32 -11.59
CA LYS A 66 -8.21 -5.09 -12.13
C LYS A 66 -7.67 -3.70 -11.79
N ALA A 67 -8.48 -2.65 -12.00
CA ALA A 67 -8.07 -1.29 -11.68
C ALA A 67 -7.80 -1.08 -10.18
N ILE A 68 -8.59 -1.72 -9.31
CA ILE A 68 -8.36 -1.69 -7.85
C ILE A 68 -7.05 -2.40 -7.49
N GLY A 69 -6.83 -3.60 -8.03
CA GLY A 69 -5.61 -4.38 -7.80
C GLY A 69 -4.35 -3.66 -8.29
N GLU A 70 -4.34 -3.16 -9.52
CA GLU A 70 -3.20 -2.39 -10.07
C GLU A 70 -2.91 -1.12 -9.26
N ALA A 71 -3.95 -0.41 -8.80
CA ALA A 71 -3.79 0.77 -7.96
C ALA A 71 -3.23 0.41 -6.58
N LEU A 72 -3.60 -0.74 -6.02
CA LEU A 72 -3.07 -1.25 -4.77
C LEU A 72 -1.58 -1.58 -4.92
N VAL A 73 -1.20 -2.40 -5.91
CA VAL A 73 0.21 -2.73 -6.21
C VAL A 73 1.06 -1.47 -6.34
N MET A 74 0.64 -0.54 -7.20
CA MET A 74 1.42 0.69 -7.42
C MET A 74 1.65 1.49 -6.13
N LYS A 75 0.66 1.54 -5.23
CA LYS A 75 0.77 2.32 -4.00
C LYS A 75 1.59 1.60 -2.94
N THR A 76 1.42 0.28 -2.79
CA THR A 76 2.22 -0.50 -1.84
C THR A 76 3.70 -0.45 -2.25
N SER A 77 4.03 -0.61 -3.53
CA SER A 77 5.42 -0.47 -4.02
C SER A 77 6.01 0.91 -3.72
N LYS A 78 5.23 2.00 -3.85
CA LYS A 78 5.72 3.36 -3.53
C LYS A 78 5.99 3.56 -2.04
N ILE A 79 5.13 3.02 -1.17
CA ILE A 79 5.34 3.06 0.28
C ILE A 79 6.63 2.31 0.61
N SER A 80 6.79 1.11 0.05
CA SER A 80 7.93 0.26 0.30
C SER A 80 9.25 0.87 -0.18
N GLN A 81 9.27 1.44 -1.37
CA GLN A 81 10.43 2.17 -1.89
C GLN A 81 10.81 3.35 -0.99
N ALA A 82 9.84 4.18 -0.58
CA ALA A 82 10.12 5.35 0.26
C ALA A 82 10.71 4.97 1.63
N VAL A 83 10.25 3.86 2.21
CA VAL A 83 10.72 3.38 3.51
C VAL A 83 12.06 2.66 3.40
N ILE A 84 12.31 1.92 2.31
CA ILE A 84 13.63 1.34 2.02
C ILE A 84 14.67 2.44 1.82
N GLU A 85 14.38 3.47 1.02
CA GLU A 85 15.28 4.62 0.86
C GLU A 85 15.56 5.34 2.19
N LEU A 86 14.59 5.35 3.10
CA LEU A 86 14.78 5.90 4.45
C LEU A 86 15.67 4.99 5.30
N ALA A 87 15.50 3.68 5.21
CA ALA A 87 16.30 2.69 5.94
C ALA A 87 17.77 2.73 5.49
N GLU A 88 18.01 2.76 4.19
CA GLU A 88 19.36 2.85 3.60
C GLU A 88 20.09 4.12 4.06
N LYS A 89 19.38 5.26 4.12
CA LYS A 89 19.95 6.53 4.64
C LYS A 89 20.33 6.47 6.11
N GLN A 90 19.75 5.55 6.87
CA GLN A 90 20.05 5.32 8.29
C GLN A 90 21.00 4.14 8.52
N GLY A 91 21.51 3.53 7.44
CA GLY A 91 22.45 2.40 7.51
C GLY A 91 21.81 1.06 7.84
N VAL A 92 20.48 0.94 7.70
CA VAL A 92 19.75 -0.31 7.92
C VAL A 92 19.33 -0.91 6.58
N THR A 93 19.53 -2.21 6.42
CA THR A 93 19.14 -2.91 5.20
C THR A 93 17.71 -3.42 5.34
N ALA A 94 16.82 -2.97 4.46
CA ALA A 94 15.45 -3.46 4.37
C ALA A 94 15.14 -3.88 2.93
N VAL A 95 14.31 -4.92 2.76
CA VAL A 95 13.94 -5.44 1.45
C VAL A 95 12.44 -5.68 1.34
N CYS A 96 11.94 -5.61 0.12
CA CYS A 96 10.61 -6.10 -0.22
C CYS A 96 10.58 -7.63 -0.24
N TYR A 97 9.43 -8.20 0.06
CA TYR A 97 9.14 -9.60 -0.23
C TYR A 97 7.75 -9.71 -0.87
N ASP A 98 7.61 -10.66 -1.78
CA ASP A 98 6.38 -10.80 -2.57
C ASP A 98 5.27 -11.42 -1.71
N VAL A 99 4.12 -10.76 -1.66
CA VAL A 99 2.89 -11.32 -1.06
C VAL A 99 1.78 -11.30 -2.10
N GLU A 100 1.23 -12.49 -2.35
CA GLU A 100 0.07 -12.66 -3.22
C GLU A 100 -1.23 -12.32 -2.48
N ILE A 101 -2.07 -11.53 -3.13
CA ILE A 101 -3.43 -11.22 -2.66
C ILE A 101 -4.42 -11.55 -3.78
N VAL A 102 -5.60 -12.05 -3.39
CA VAL A 102 -6.67 -12.38 -4.33
C VAL A 102 -7.81 -11.37 -4.17
N LEU A 103 -8.15 -10.68 -5.26
CA LEU A 103 -9.25 -9.74 -5.34
C LEU A 103 -10.19 -10.19 -6.46
N GLY A 104 -11.44 -10.52 -6.13
CA GLY A 104 -12.46 -10.88 -7.13
C GLY A 104 -12.01 -11.99 -8.09
N GLY A 105 -11.27 -12.98 -7.57
CA GLY A 105 -10.72 -14.09 -8.36
C GLY A 105 -9.44 -13.78 -9.16
N GLN A 106 -8.91 -12.56 -9.09
CA GLN A 106 -7.65 -12.16 -9.74
C GLN A 106 -6.53 -12.03 -8.69
N THR A 107 -5.33 -12.52 -9.02
CA THR A 107 -4.16 -12.46 -8.14
C THR A 107 -3.33 -11.22 -8.45
N PHE A 108 -2.91 -10.52 -7.39
CA PHE A 108 -1.99 -9.38 -7.44
C PHE A 108 -0.84 -9.61 -6.47
N ILE A 109 0.34 -9.11 -6.80
CA ILE A 109 1.53 -9.18 -5.94
C ILE A 109 1.74 -7.80 -5.33
N ILE A 110 1.87 -7.76 -4.00
CA ILE A 110 2.23 -6.56 -3.26
C ILE A 110 3.58 -6.76 -2.58
N ASP A 111 4.21 -5.63 -2.25
CA ASP A 111 5.60 -5.59 -1.79
C ASP A 111 5.74 -5.16 -0.31
N PRO A 112 5.29 -5.92 0.71
CA PRO A 112 5.60 -5.58 2.09
C PRO A 112 7.10 -5.57 2.38
N ILE A 113 7.48 -4.95 3.50
CA ILE A 113 8.88 -4.67 3.84
C ILE A 113 9.32 -5.54 5.01
N ARG A 114 10.54 -6.06 4.95
CA ARG A 114 11.22 -6.68 6.09
C ARG A 114 12.62 -6.10 6.28
N VAL A 115 13.03 -5.94 7.52
CA VAL A 115 14.42 -5.56 7.87
C VAL A 115 15.28 -6.83 7.83
N ILE A 116 16.45 -6.73 7.19
CA ILE A 116 17.51 -7.74 7.20
C ILE A 116 18.69 -7.06 7.89
N ASP A 117 18.63 -6.96 9.21
CA ASP A 117 19.77 -6.50 10.00
C ASP A 117 20.74 -7.69 10.14
N ASP A 118 22.03 -7.47 9.83
CA ASP A 118 23.13 -8.42 10.07
C ASP A 118 23.84 -8.08 11.39
#